data_AF-A0AAT9GZS4-F1
#
_entry.id   AF-A0AAT9GZS4-F1
#
_cell.length_a   1.000
_cell.length_b   1.000
_cell.length_c   1.000
_cell.angle_alpha   90.00
_cell.angle_beta   90.00
_cell.angle_gamma   90.00
#
_symmetry.space_group_name_H-M   'P 1'
#
loop_
_entity.id
_entity.type
_entity.pdbx_description
1 polymer ?
#
loop_
_entity_poly.entity_id
_entity_poly.type
_entity_poly.pdbx_seq_one_letter_code
_entity_poly.pdbx_strand_id
1 'polypeptide(L)' 'MTPQQVKNKIADLEQWLRDNPNHLNRVTIESDLRNLRSKQVSKNKDKL' A
#
# COMPACT_ATOMS: atom_id res chain seq x y z
N MET A 1 10.11 -3.82 7.69
CA MET A 1 10.11 -2.69 6.73
C MET A 1 10.29 -1.38 7.49
N THR A 2 11.21 -0.54 7.05
CA THR A 2 11.34 0.84 7.51
C THR A 2 10.15 1.69 7.01
N PRO A 3 9.88 2.86 7.60
CA PRO A 3 8.86 3.77 7.08
C PRO A 3 9.07 4.13 5.60
N GLN A 4 10.32 4.27 5.17
CA GLN A 4 10.65 4.55 3.77
C GLN A 4 10.34 3.36 2.86
N GLN A 5 10.64 2.13 3.29
CA GLN A 5 10.30 0.93 2.52
C GLN A 5 8.78 0.77 2.36
N VAL A 6 7.99 1.15 3.37
CA VAL A 6 6.52 1.15 3.26
C VAL A 6 6.04 2.20 2.25
N LYS A 7 6.60 3.42 2.29
CA LYS A 7 6.27 4.47 1.31
C LYS A 7 6.59 4.03 -0.12
N ASN A 8 7.78 3.47 -0.34
CA ASN A 8 8.17 2.97 -1.66
C ASN A 8 7.23 1.87 -2.14
N LYS A 9 6.93 0.89 -1.28
CA LYS A 9 6.01 -0.20 -1.64
C LYS A 9 4.59 0.28 -1.95
N ILE A 10 4.10 1.31 -1.26
CA ILE A 10 2.81 1.94 -1.58
C ILE A 10 2.86 2.53 -3.00
N ALA A 11 3.91 3.28 -3.33
CA ALA A 11 4.07 3.87 -4.66
C ALA A 11 4.16 2.81 -5.78
N ASP A 12 4.89 1.72 -5.54
CA ASP A 12 5.01 0.60 -6.49
C ASP A 12 3.64 -0.05 -6.76
N LEU A 13 2.85 -0.31 -5.71
CA LEU A 13 1.53 -0.92 -5.86
C LEU A 13 0.54 0.02 -6.55
N GLU A 14 0.60 1.32 -6.26
CA GLU A 14 -0.22 2.32 -6.96
C GLU A 14 0.12 2.42 -8.45
N GLN A 15 1.40 2.38 -8.79
CA GLN A 15 1.85 2.38 -10.18
C GLN A 15 1.39 1.10 -10.89
N TRP A 16 1.60 -0.06 -10.25
CA TRP A 16 1.15 -1.33 -10.80
C TRP A 16 -0.36 -1.33 -11.08
N LEU A 17 -1.19 -0.77 -10.18
CA LEU A 17 -2.63 -0.66 -10.39
C LEU A 17 -3.01 0.27 -11.54
N ARG A 18 -2.23 1.31 -11.82
CA ARG A 18 -2.44 2.18 -13.00
C ARG A 18 -2.11 1.44 -14.29
N ASP A 19 -1.00 0.69 -14.29
CA ASP A 19 -0.51 -0.02 -15.47
C ASP A 19 -1.31 -1.29 -15.77
N ASN A 20 -2.00 -1.84 -14.76
CA ASN A 20 -2.72 -3.11 -14.84
C ASN A 20 -4.23 -2.94 -14.49
N PRO A 21 -5.01 -2.21 -15.30
CA PRO A 21 -6.41 -1.91 -15.01
C PRO A 21 -7.32 -3.15 -14.92
N ASN A 22 -7.04 -4.18 -15.75
CA ASN A 22 -7.89 -5.37 -15.88
C ASN A 22 -7.23 -6.67 -15.42
N HIS A 23 -6.12 -6.59 -14.68
CA HIS A 23 -5.39 -7.77 -14.25
C HIS A 23 -6.14 -8.52 -13.14
N LEU A 24 -6.18 -9.85 -13.20
CA LEU A 24 -6.95 -10.70 -12.27
C LEU A 24 -6.59 -10.45 -10.79
N ASN A 25 -5.31 -10.23 -10.50
CA ASN A 25 -4.81 -9.97 -9.16
C ASN A 25 -5.09 -8.55 -8.63
N ARG A 26 -5.77 -7.67 -9.40
CA ARG A 26 -6.01 -6.28 -9.02
C ARG A 26 -6.64 -6.15 -7.63
N VAL A 27 -7.66 -6.95 -7.36
CA VAL A 27 -8.41 -6.93 -6.08
C VAL A 27 -7.48 -7.24 -4.89
N THR A 28 -6.57 -8.21 -5.05
CA THR A 28 -5.57 -8.56 -4.04
C THR A 28 -4.60 -7.40 -3.80
N ILE A 29 -4.09 -6.81 -4.88
CA ILE A 29 -3.14 -5.68 -4.79
C ILE A 29 -3.79 -4.44 -4.16
N GLU A 30 -5.05 -4.14 -4.47
CA GLU A 30 -5.82 -3.07 -3.82
C GLU A 30 -6.02 -3.32 -2.32
N SER A 31 -6.25 -4.58 -1.94
CA SER A 31 -6.36 -4.99 -0.53
C SER A 31 -5.03 -4.84 0.21
N ASP A 32 -3.93 -5.25 -0.39
CA ASP A 32 -2.58 -5.08 0.16
C ASP A 32 -2.23 -3.59 0.34
N LEU A 33 -2.53 -2.77 -0.66
CA LEU A 33 -2.35 -1.32 -0.62
C LEU A 33 -3.16 -0.70 0.54
N ARG A 34 -4.42 -1.11 0.72
CA ARG A 34 -5.27 -0.67 1.83
C ARG A 34 -4.68 -1.05 3.18
N ASN A 35 -4.20 -2.29 3.33
CA ASN A 35 -3.58 -2.77 4.56
C ASN A 35 -2.30 -2.01 4.91
N LEU A 36 -1.47 -1.70 3.92
CA LEU A 36 -0.25 -0.92 4.11
C LEU A 36 -0.54 0.51 4.58
N ARG A 37 -1.55 1.17 3.97
CA ARG A 37 -1.99 2.51 4.37
C ARG A 37 -2.56 2.52 5.80
N SER A 38 -3.40 1.55 6.15
CA SER A 38 -3.95 1.44 7.50
C SER A 38 -2.87 1.26 8.56
N LYS A 39 -1.86 0.40 8.31
CA LYS A 39 -0.72 0.22 9.21
C LYS A 39 0.11 1.48 9.39
N GLN A 40 0.16 2.35 8.38
CA GLN A 40 0.83 3.65 8.48
C GLN A 40 0.08 4.59 9.43
N VAL A 41 -1.25 4.60 9.36
CA VAL A 41 -2.11 5.43 10.22
C VAL A 41 -2.07 4.95 11.68
N SER A 42 -2.12 3.64 11.92
CA SER A 42 -2.07 3.08 13.29
C SER A 42 -0.76 3.41 14.00
N LYS A 43 0.39 3.33 13.32
CA LYS A 43 1.70 3.70 13.91
C LYS A 43 1.82 5.18 14.28
N ASN A 44 1.01 6.05 13.68
CA ASN A 44 0.97 7.46 14.04
C ASN A 44 0.06 7.73 15.25
N LYS A 45 -0.92 6.87 15.54
CA LYS A 45 -1.79 7.02 16.71
C LYS A 45 -1.12 6.62 18.02
N ASP A 46 -0.20 5.64 17.99
CA ASP A 46 0.56 5.22 19.20
C ASP A 46 1.69 6.19 19.59
N LYS A 47 1.91 7.25 18.80
CA LYS A 47 2.93 8.29 19.06
C LYS A 47 2.33 9.64 19.47
N LEU A 48 1.02 9.70 19.74
CA LEU A 48 0.32 10.91 20.17
C LEU A 48 -0.02 10.88 21.65
#